data_AF-A0A3D4T9U2-F1
#
_entry.id   AF-A0A3D4T9U2-F1
#
_cell.length_a   1.000
_cell.length_b   1.000
_cell.length_c   1.000
_cell.angle_alpha   90.00
_cell.angle_beta   90.00
_cell.angle_gamma   90.00
#
_symmetry.space_group_name_H-M   'P 1'
#
loop_
_entity.id
_entity.type
_entity.pdbx_description
1 polymer ?
#
loop_
_entity_poly.entity_id
_entity_poly.type
_entity_poly.pdbx_seq_one_letter_code
_entity_poly.pdbx_strand_id
1 'polypeptide(L)'
;MFLHRLETRSQEALTPEGLCNLIQFEFQPEINTSCSKIESYLLSNPQIKELPVSVAELVQLVFSKLEDEIKHLFLKQSGIVYPCIKRNYKGTVKMDSAGPCLEHKVFENIHNTHQVIINLMQRLRQLLNNFSPTPNASMEWRECLNELFTLETKVLQWIHVEQNLLYPKVTGKPAKAHHGHHHH
;
A
#
# COMPACT_ATOMS: atom_id res chain seq x y z
N MET A 1 -0.63 30.84 -19.79
CA MET A 1 -0.95 29.59 -20.54
C MET A 1 -0.19 28.35 -20.03
N PHE A 2 1.11 28.43 -19.68
CA PHE A 2 1.86 27.29 -19.12
C PHE A 2 1.45 26.93 -17.69
N LEU A 3 1.31 27.93 -16.80
CA LEU A 3 0.88 27.72 -15.41
C LEU A 3 -0.51 27.07 -15.34
N HIS A 4 -1.48 27.61 -16.09
CA HIS A 4 -2.81 26.99 -16.20
C HIS A 4 -2.74 25.54 -16.68
N ARG A 5 -1.88 25.20 -17.66
CA ARG A 5 -1.72 23.81 -18.13
C ARG A 5 -1.11 22.87 -17.08
N LEU A 6 -0.14 23.35 -16.30
CA LEU A 6 0.43 22.60 -15.18
C LEU A 6 -0.59 22.39 -14.06
N GLU A 7 -1.38 23.42 -13.79
CA GLU A 7 -2.46 23.42 -12.80
C GLU A 7 -3.62 22.49 -13.24
N THR A 8 -3.99 22.51 -14.52
CA THR A 8 -4.98 21.57 -15.09
C THR A 8 -4.48 20.13 -15.02
N ARG A 9 -3.19 19.89 -15.34
CA ARG A 9 -2.57 18.55 -15.25
C ARG A 9 -2.46 18.05 -13.80
N SER A 10 -2.19 18.96 -12.85
CA SER A 10 -2.20 18.67 -11.42
C SER A 10 -3.62 18.39 -10.90
N GLN A 11 -4.63 19.12 -11.39
CA GLN A 11 -6.03 18.92 -11.05
C GLN A 11 -6.59 17.62 -11.63
N GLU A 12 -6.23 17.26 -12.87
CA GLU A 12 -6.59 15.97 -13.50
C GLU A 12 -5.96 14.79 -12.77
N ALA A 13 -4.72 14.92 -12.28
CA ALA A 13 -4.04 13.90 -11.49
C ALA A 13 -4.74 13.62 -10.14
N LEU A 14 -5.44 14.60 -9.57
CA LEU A 14 -6.14 14.49 -8.27
C LEU A 14 -7.62 14.09 -8.41
N THR A 15 -8.06 13.70 -9.60
CA THR A 15 -9.38 13.10 -9.83
C THR A 15 -9.39 11.63 -9.36
N PRO A 16 -10.55 11.02 -9.03
CA PRO A 16 -10.61 9.59 -8.73
C PRO A 16 -10.00 8.71 -9.83
N GLU A 17 -10.21 9.04 -11.11
CA GLU A 17 -9.57 8.31 -12.21
C GLU A 17 -8.05 8.52 -12.24
N GLY A 18 -7.59 9.76 -12.08
CA GLY A 18 -6.16 10.10 -12.01
C GLY A 18 -5.44 9.40 -10.86
N LEU A 19 -6.04 9.38 -9.67
CA LEU A 19 -5.51 8.70 -8.50
C LEU A 19 -5.49 7.17 -8.68
N CYS A 20 -6.53 6.57 -9.25
CA CYS A 20 -6.51 5.14 -9.60
C CYS A 20 -5.37 4.83 -10.59
N ASN A 21 -5.16 5.69 -11.60
CA ASN A 21 -4.07 5.50 -12.57
C ASN A 21 -2.69 5.64 -11.90
N LEU A 22 -2.48 6.67 -11.07
CA LEU A 22 -1.26 6.86 -10.29
C LEU A 22 -0.93 5.61 -9.47
N ILE A 23 -1.91 5.09 -8.74
CA ILE A 23 -1.70 3.88 -7.92
C ILE A 23 -1.35 2.67 -8.79
N GLN A 24 -2.13 2.41 -9.85
CA GLN A 24 -1.93 1.22 -10.68
C GLN A 24 -0.66 1.24 -11.52
N PHE A 25 -0.21 2.41 -11.96
CA PHE A 25 0.92 2.53 -12.88
C PHE A 25 2.23 2.94 -12.21
N GLU A 26 2.20 3.51 -11.01
CA GLU A 26 3.41 3.90 -10.28
C GLU A 26 3.58 3.09 -8.99
N PHE A 27 2.62 3.19 -8.05
CA PHE A 27 2.76 2.54 -6.74
C PHE A 27 2.77 1.00 -6.82
N GLN A 28 1.79 0.38 -7.48
CA GLN A 28 1.68 -1.09 -7.52
C GLN A 28 2.90 -1.75 -8.19
N PRO A 29 3.38 -1.29 -9.36
CA PRO A 29 4.57 -1.88 -9.99
C PRO A 29 5.83 -1.74 -9.14
N GLU A 30 6.03 -0.58 -8.51
CA GLU A 30 7.18 -0.35 -7.64
C GLU A 30 7.15 -1.23 -6.39
N ILE A 31 5.99 -1.34 -5.73
CA ILE A 31 5.79 -2.22 -4.57
C ILE A 31 6.04 -3.68 -4.96
N ASN A 32 5.46 -4.14 -6.08
CA ASN A 32 5.68 -5.51 -6.56
C ASN A 32 7.15 -5.78 -6.87
N THR A 33 7.85 -4.82 -7.47
CA THR A 33 9.30 -4.93 -7.75
C THR A 33 10.10 -5.09 -6.46
N SER A 34 9.81 -4.26 -5.45
CA SER A 34 10.44 -4.36 -4.13
C SER A 34 10.14 -5.71 -3.47
N CYS A 35 8.89 -6.18 -3.51
CA CYS A 35 8.51 -7.48 -2.99
C CYS A 35 9.31 -8.61 -3.65
N SER A 36 9.37 -8.64 -4.99
CA SER A 36 10.09 -9.70 -5.72
C SER A 36 11.59 -9.72 -5.44
N LYS A 37 12.23 -8.54 -5.24
CA LYS A 37 13.64 -8.48 -4.85
C LYS A 37 13.87 -9.09 -3.47
N ILE A 38 13.03 -8.74 -2.51
CA ILE A 38 13.14 -9.23 -1.14
C ILE A 38 12.84 -10.73 -1.09
N GLU A 39 11.77 -11.18 -1.77
CA GLU A 39 11.42 -12.60 -1.91
C GLU A 39 12.61 -13.40 -2.47
N SER A 40 13.19 -12.93 -3.57
CA SER A 40 14.36 -13.57 -4.21
C SER A 40 15.54 -13.70 -3.25
N TYR A 41 15.84 -12.64 -2.49
CA TYR A 41 16.89 -12.68 -1.46
C TYR A 41 16.59 -13.70 -0.37
N LEU A 42 15.37 -13.67 0.19
CA LEU A 42 14.97 -14.55 1.29
C LEU A 42 14.97 -16.03 0.88
N LEU A 43 14.51 -16.34 -0.34
CA LEU A 43 14.52 -17.71 -0.89
C LEU A 43 15.94 -18.20 -1.17
N SER A 44 16.82 -17.32 -1.64
CA SER A 44 18.22 -17.66 -1.92
C SER A 44 19.05 -17.80 -0.63
N ASN A 45 18.57 -17.23 0.48
CA ASN A 45 19.27 -17.21 1.77
C ASN A 45 18.36 -17.72 2.91
N PRO A 46 18.01 -19.02 2.92
CA PRO A 46 17.13 -19.59 3.94
C PRO A 46 17.70 -19.46 5.35
N GLN A 47 19.04 -19.41 5.48
CA GLN A 47 19.73 -19.06 6.71
C GLN A 47 20.44 -17.70 6.55
N ILE A 48 19.80 -16.65 7.05
CA ILE A 48 20.37 -15.29 7.12
C ILE A 48 21.40 -15.28 8.24
N LYS A 49 22.68 -15.15 7.89
CA LYS A 49 23.81 -15.28 8.83
C LYS A 49 23.78 -14.22 9.94
N GLU A 50 23.17 -13.07 9.66
CA GLU A 50 23.07 -11.93 10.55
C GLU A 50 21.93 -12.05 11.57
N LEU A 51 21.09 -13.10 11.46
CA LEU A 51 19.94 -13.30 12.33
C LEU A 51 20.00 -14.68 13.03
N PRO A 52 19.45 -14.79 14.25
CA PRO A 52 19.14 -16.10 14.81
C PRO A 52 18.19 -16.88 13.88
N VAL A 53 18.36 -18.19 13.78
CA VAL A 53 17.55 -19.06 12.89
C VAL A 53 16.05 -18.84 13.07
N SER A 54 15.57 -18.81 14.32
CA SER A 54 14.15 -18.59 14.62
C SER A 54 13.63 -17.21 14.18
N VAL A 55 14.50 -16.20 14.18
CA VAL A 55 14.15 -14.85 13.69
C VAL A 55 14.11 -14.85 12.17
N ALA A 56 15.07 -15.50 11.50
CA ALA A 56 15.10 -15.61 10.04
C ALA A 56 13.84 -16.33 9.50
N GLU A 57 13.44 -17.45 10.12
CA GLU A 57 12.22 -18.18 9.78
C GLU A 57 10.96 -17.31 9.95
N LEU A 58 10.90 -16.56 11.06
CA LEU A 58 9.77 -15.67 11.32
C LEU A 58 9.72 -14.49 10.33
N VAL A 59 10.88 -13.95 9.93
CA VAL A 59 10.97 -12.91 8.90
C VAL A 59 10.43 -13.43 7.57
N GLN A 60 10.82 -14.64 7.14
CA GLN A 60 10.31 -15.26 5.92
C GLN A 60 8.79 -15.46 5.97
N LEU A 61 8.28 -15.98 7.08
CA LEU A 61 6.84 -16.21 7.26
C LEU A 61 6.03 -14.91 7.23
N VAL A 62 6.49 -13.89 7.97
CA VAL A 62 5.81 -12.58 8.03
C VAL A 62 5.87 -11.89 6.67
N PHE A 63 7.02 -11.96 5.99
CA PHE A 63 7.18 -11.36 4.67
C PHE A 63 6.30 -12.05 3.61
N SER A 64 6.27 -13.39 3.58
CA SER A 64 5.40 -14.14 2.67
C SER A 64 3.92 -13.77 2.87
N LYS A 65 3.47 -13.70 4.13
CA LYS A 65 2.10 -13.25 4.43
C LYS A 65 1.84 -11.81 3.99
N LEU A 66 2.77 -10.90 4.23
CA LEU A 66 2.67 -9.51 3.79
C LEU A 66 2.49 -9.43 2.27
N GLU A 67 3.34 -10.16 1.54
CA GLU A 67 3.33 -10.18 0.09
C GLU A 67 2.00 -10.73 -0.45
N ASP A 68 1.46 -11.80 0.14
CA ASP A 68 0.17 -12.37 -0.24
C ASP A 68 -0.97 -11.37 -0.03
N GLU A 69 -1.02 -10.69 1.12
CA GLU A 69 -2.05 -9.67 1.41
C GLU A 69 -1.99 -8.50 0.41
N ILE A 70 -0.78 -8.03 0.07
CA ILE A 70 -0.57 -6.99 -0.93
C ILE A 70 -1.03 -7.46 -2.31
N LYS A 71 -0.57 -8.64 -2.77
CA LYS A 71 -0.92 -9.20 -4.09
C LYS A 71 -2.43 -9.39 -4.22
N HIS A 72 -3.08 -9.98 -3.22
CA HIS A 72 -4.52 -10.19 -3.23
C HIS A 72 -5.30 -8.88 -3.24
N LEU A 73 -4.86 -7.89 -2.45
CA LEU A 73 -5.51 -6.58 -2.45
C LEU A 73 -5.35 -5.87 -3.80
N PHE A 74 -4.15 -5.90 -4.40
CA PHE A 74 -3.92 -5.33 -5.73
C PHE A 74 -4.78 -5.99 -6.81
N LEU A 75 -4.93 -7.33 -6.78
CA LEU A 75 -5.81 -8.04 -7.72
C LEU A 75 -7.27 -7.60 -7.57
N LYS A 76 -7.77 -7.54 -6.33
CA LYS A 76 -9.14 -7.06 -6.06
C LYS A 76 -9.33 -5.62 -6.51
N GLN A 77 -8.34 -4.78 -6.26
CA GLN A 77 -8.41 -3.37 -6.60
C GLN A 77 -8.38 -3.15 -8.12
N SER A 78 -7.42 -3.75 -8.81
CA SER A 78 -7.26 -3.62 -10.26
C SER A 78 -8.36 -4.32 -11.06
N GLY A 79 -8.91 -5.43 -10.55
CA GLY A 79 -9.97 -6.18 -11.21
C GLY A 79 -11.37 -5.63 -10.99
N ILE A 80 -11.66 -5.02 -9.83
CA ILE A 80 -13.03 -4.66 -9.44
C ILE A 80 -13.13 -3.20 -8.99
N VAL A 81 -12.33 -2.80 -7.99
CA VAL A 81 -12.50 -1.51 -7.29
C VAL A 81 -12.20 -0.34 -8.23
N TYR A 82 -11.02 -0.29 -8.83
CA TYR A 82 -10.59 0.81 -9.69
C TYR A 82 -11.40 0.89 -10.99
N PRO A 83 -11.71 -0.22 -11.71
CA PRO A 83 -12.62 -0.17 -12.85
C PRO A 83 -13.99 0.42 -12.50
N CYS A 84 -14.57 0.02 -11.36
CA CYS A 84 -15.83 0.59 -10.88
C CYS A 84 -15.69 2.09 -10.58
N ILE A 85 -14.66 2.52 -9.86
CA ILE A 85 -14.42 3.96 -9.58
C ILE A 85 -14.31 4.76 -10.89
N LYS A 86 -13.51 4.30 -11.86
CA LYS A 86 -13.31 4.98 -13.14
C LYS A 86 -14.61 5.07 -13.95
N ARG A 87 -15.43 4.01 -13.95
CA ARG A 87 -16.70 3.99 -14.69
C ARG A 87 -17.71 5.02 -14.17
N ASN A 88 -17.75 5.24 -12.86
CA ASN A 88 -18.70 6.18 -12.25
C ASN A 88 -18.21 7.64 -12.30
N TYR A 89 -16.92 7.85 -12.58
CA TYR A 89 -16.35 9.20 -12.72
C TYR A 89 -16.57 9.80 -14.12
N LYS A 90 -16.68 8.97 -15.17
CA LYS A 90 -16.85 9.40 -16.56
C LYS A 90 -18.28 9.85 -16.89
N GLY A 91 -18.70 10.97 -16.30
CA GLY A 91 -19.82 11.79 -16.79
C GLY A 91 -21.21 11.42 -16.25
N THR A 92 -21.89 12.46 -15.74
CA THR A 92 -23.36 12.64 -15.79
C THR A 92 -24.28 11.73 -14.97
N VAL A 93 -23.91 11.31 -13.77
CA VAL A 93 -24.95 11.02 -12.77
C VAL A 93 -24.63 11.85 -11.56
N LYS A 94 -25.39 12.95 -11.38
CA LYS A 94 -25.52 13.58 -10.06
C LYS A 94 -25.75 12.45 -9.07
N MET A 95 -25.00 12.43 -7.99
CA MET A 95 -24.92 11.35 -6.99
C MET A 95 -26.22 11.21 -6.18
N ASP A 96 -27.37 11.33 -6.84
CA ASP A 96 -28.68 11.60 -6.28
C ASP A 96 -29.60 10.38 -6.52
N SER A 97 -29.27 9.45 -7.42
CA SER A 97 -30.17 8.33 -7.78
C SER A 97 -29.53 6.98 -8.14
N ALA A 98 -28.20 6.90 -8.31
CA ALA A 98 -27.49 5.62 -8.41
C ALA A 98 -26.59 5.50 -7.19
N GLY A 99 -26.89 4.53 -6.30
CA GLY A 99 -26.10 4.30 -5.08
C GLY A 99 -24.61 4.09 -5.36
N PRO A 100 -23.76 4.12 -4.32
CA PRO A 100 -22.32 3.93 -4.50
C PRO A 100 -22.05 2.60 -5.24
N CYS A 101 -21.27 2.64 -6.33
CA CYS A 101 -20.95 1.46 -7.14
C CYS A 101 -20.25 0.35 -6.34
N LEU A 102 -19.69 0.70 -5.18
CA LEU A 102 -19.18 -0.25 -4.19
C LEU A 102 -19.94 -0.09 -2.89
N GLU A 103 -20.36 -1.21 -2.32
CA GLU A 103 -20.93 -1.24 -0.97
C GLU A 103 -19.92 -0.72 0.07
N HIS A 104 -20.42 -0.11 1.13
CA HIS A 104 -19.57 0.40 2.22
C HIS A 104 -18.64 -0.70 2.79
N LYS A 105 -19.14 -1.94 2.87
CA LYS A 105 -18.38 -3.12 3.32
C LYS A 105 -17.12 -3.38 2.51
N VAL A 106 -17.09 -3.01 1.22
CA VAL A 106 -15.90 -3.18 0.38
C VAL A 106 -14.78 -2.28 0.88
N PHE A 107 -15.07 -1.01 1.18
CA PHE A 107 -14.09 -0.05 1.70
C PHE A 107 -13.66 -0.40 3.13
N GLU A 108 -14.58 -0.89 3.97
CA GLU A 108 -14.23 -1.38 5.32
C GLU A 108 -13.29 -2.58 5.24
N ASN A 109 -13.56 -3.53 4.35
CA ASN A 109 -12.69 -4.69 4.13
C ASN A 109 -11.29 -4.25 3.65
N ILE A 110 -11.22 -3.36 2.65
CA ILE A 110 -9.93 -2.81 2.19
C ILE A 110 -9.18 -2.09 3.31
N HIS A 111 -9.88 -1.28 4.13
CA HIS A 111 -9.27 -0.63 5.28
C HIS A 111 -8.71 -1.64 6.29
N ASN A 112 -9.46 -2.71 6.59
CA ASN A 112 -8.98 -3.78 7.47
C ASN A 112 -7.74 -4.46 6.90
N THR A 113 -7.72 -4.76 5.59
CA THR A 113 -6.51 -5.30 4.92
C THR A 113 -5.34 -4.33 5.00
N HIS A 114 -5.55 -3.01 4.84
CA HIS A 114 -4.50 -2.02 5.08
C HIS A 114 -3.92 -2.09 6.49
N GLN A 115 -4.77 -2.25 7.51
CA GLN A 115 -4.28 -2.40 8.90
C GLN A 115 -3.47 -3.68 9.07
N VAL A 116 -3.88 -4.79 8.45
CA VAL A 116 -3.10 -6.05 8.47
C VAL A 116 -1.73 -5.84 7.83
N ILE A 117 -1.67 -5.21 6.65
CA ILE A 117 -0.41 -4.90 5.95
C ILE A 117 0.51 -4.03 6.81
N ILE A 118 -0.03 -2.95 7.41
CA ILE A 118 0.73 -2.06 8.31
C ILE A 118 1.30 -2.84 9.51
N ASN A 119 0.49 -3.69 10.14
CA ASN A 119 0.92 -4.48 11.29
C ASN A 119 2.01 -5.50 10.91
N LEU A 120 1.93 -6.11 9.73
CA LEU A 120 2.97 -7.02 9.22
C LEU A 120 4.28 -6.27 8.97
N MET A 121 4.22 -5.06 8.37
CA MET A 121 5.40 -4.21 8.19
C MET A 121 6.04 -3.81 9.52
N GLN A 122 5.24 -3.38 10.50
CA GLN A 122 5.72 -3.06 11.84
C GLN A 122 6.38 -4.27 12.51
N ARG A 123 5.83 -5.47 12.30
CA ARG A 123 6.42 -6.70 12.83
C ARG A 123 7.77 -7.00 12.18
N LEU A 124 7.90 -6.87 10.87
CA LEU A 124 9.19 -7.00 10.18
C LEU A 124 10.22 -5.99 10.72
N ARG A 125 9.81 -4.73 10.85
CA ARG A 125 10.66 -3.66 11.40
C ARG A 125 11.18 -4.01 12.81
N GLN A 126 10.33 -4.56 13.68
CA GLN A 126 10.73 -5.01 15.02
C GLN A 126 11.73 -6.18 14.98
N LEU A 127 11.46 -7.19 14.15
CA LEU A 127 12.32 -8.37 14.02
C LEU A 127 13.70 -8.03 13.47
N LEU A 128 13.77 -7.00 12.63
CA LEU A 128 14.97 -6.56 11.92
C LEU A 128 15.63 -5.34 12.56
N ASN A 129 15.34 -5.07 13.83
CA ASN A 129 15.94 -3.98 14.60
C ASN A 129 15.87 -2.62 13.88
N ASN A 130 14.66 -2.24 13.44
CA ASN A 130 14.38 -1.03 12.66
C ASN A 130 15.12 -0.95 11.32
N PHE A 131 15.37 -2.10 10.69
CA PHE A 131 16.16 -2.22 9.46
C PHE A 131 17.59 -1.69 9.60
N SER A 132 18.12 -1.62 10.82
CA SER A 132 19.49 -1.19 11.07
C SER A 132 20.45 -2.37 10.89
N PRO A 133 21.35 -2.35 9.89
CA PRO A 133 22.36 -3.39 9.74
C PRO A 133 23.36 -3.33 10.89
N THR A 134 23.94 -4.48 11.25
CA THR A 134 25.10 -4.53 12.14
C THR A 134 26.36 -4.11 11.37
N PRO A 135 27.41 -3.60 12.04
CA PRO A 135 28.64 -3.13 11.36
C PRO A 135 29.31 -4.19 10.49
N ASN A 136 29.13 -5.48 10.80
CA ASN A 136 29.71 -6.62 10.09
C ASN A 136 28.73 -7.30 9.13
N ALA A 137 27.53 -6.73 8.91
CA ALA A 137 26.55 -7.26 7.98
C ALA A 137 27.12 -7.33 6.55
N SER A 138 26.82 -8.42 5.86
CA SER A 138 27.11 -8.59 4.43
C SER A 138 26.50 -7.47 3.58
N MET A 139 27.07 -7.22 2.42
CA MET A 139 26.57 -6.18 1.51
C MET A 139 25.16 -6.51 1.03
N GLU A 140 24.91 -7.79 0.72
CA GLU A 140 23.65 -8.31 0.25
C GLU A 140 22.55 -8.19 1.33
N TRP A 141 22.88 -8.43 2.60
CA TRP A 141 21.94 -8.22 3.70
C TRP A 141 21.58 -6.74 3.88
N ARG A 142 22.56 -5.83 3.75
CA ARG A 142 22.31 -4.39 3.82
C ARG A 142 21.40 -3.93 2.68
N GLU A 143 21.60 -4.46 1.47
CA GLU A 143 20.72 -4.19 0.33
C GLU A 143 19.30 -4.68 0.58
N CYS A 144 19.13 -5.89 1.13
CA CYS A 144 17.82 -6.41 1.52
C CYS A 144 17.11 -5.51 2.55
N LEU A 145 17.82 -5.08 3.60
CA LEU A 145 17.27 -4.18 4.63
C LEU A 145 16.87 -2.81 4.05
N ASN A 146 17.68 -2.26 3.15
CA ASN A 146 17.37 -1.00 2.46
C ASN A 146 16.14 -1.14 1.56
N GLU A 147 16.00 -2.26 0.85
CA GLU A 147 14.84 -2.53 0.02
C GLU A 147 13.58 -2.75 0.89
N LEU A 148 13.69 -3.39 2.06
CA LEU A 148 12.59 -3.50 3.03
C LEU A 148 12.12 -2.14 3.57
N PHE A 149 13.05 -1.25 3.90
CA PHE A 149 12.72 0.12 4.30
C PHE A 149 12.05 0.90 3.16
N THR A 150 12.54 0.71 1.93
CA THR A 150 11.96 1.31 0.72
C THR A 150 10.54 0.81 0.49
N LEU A 151 10.32 -0.52 0.60
CA LEU A 151 9.00 -1.14 0.51
C LEU A 151 8.04 -0.54 1.55
N GLU A 152 8.46 -0.42 2.81
CA GLU A 152 7.63 0.17 3.87
C GLU A 152 7.18 1.59 3.54
N THR A 153 8.13 2.41 3.11
CA THR A 153 7.86 3.80 2.75
C THR A 153 6.82 3.87 1.62
N LYS A 154 6.99 3.06 0.57
CA LYS A 154 6.09 3.03 -0.58
C LYS A 154 4.70 2.50 -0.22
N VAL A 155 4.63 1.44 0.57
CA VAL A 155 3.36 0.87 1.04
C VAL A 155 2.58 1.87 1.89
N LEU A 156 3.24 2.55 2.83
CA LEU A 156 2.59 3.57 3.65
C LEU A 156 2.12 4.78 2.83
N GLN A 157 2.91 5.21 1.85
CA GLN A 157 2.50 6.28 0.92
C GLN A 157 1.29 5.87 0.08
N TRP A 158 1.30 4.67 -0.49
CA TRP A 158 0.17 4.14 -1.26
C TRP A 158 -1.11 4.08 -0.42
N ILE A 159 -1.04 3.50 0.78
CA ILE A 159 -2.18 3.42 1.70
C ILE A 159 -2.68 4.83 2.06
N HIS A 160 -1.76 5.78 2.30
CA HIS A 160 -2.13 7.16 2.59
C HIS A 160 -2.89 7.80 1.43
N VAL A 161 -2.41 7.64 0.19
CA VAL A 161 -3.07 8.14 -1.02
C VAL A 161 -4.47 7.54 -1.15
N GLU A 162 -4.63 6.25 -0.92
CA GLU A 162 -5.95 5.61 -0.99
C GLU A 162 -6.92 6.13 0.09
N GLN A 163 -6.49 6.10 1.35
CA GLN A 163 -7.36 6.42 2.48
C GLN A 163 -7.70 7.91 2.58
N ASN A 164 -6.79 8.79 2.18
CA ASN A 164 -6.93 10.23 2.40
C ASN A 164 -7.28 11.01 1.13
N LEU A 165 -6.95 10.48 -0.05
CA LEU A 165 -7.20 11.18 -1.32
C LEU A 165 -8.28 10.47 -2.14
N LEU A 166 -8.11 9.17 -2.43
CA LEU A 166 -9.01 8.46 -3.34
C LEU A 166 -10.38 8.19 -2.70
N TYR A 167 -10.43 7.44 -1.60
CA TYR A 167 -11.69 6.99 -1.02
C TYR A 167 -12.59 8.10 -0.48
N PRO A 168 -12.07 9.21 0.09
CA PRO A 168 -12.91 10.34 0.46
C PRO A 168 -13.63 10.97 -0.75
N LYS A 169 -12.95 11.06 -1.90
CA LYS A 169 -13.54 11.57 -3.15
C LYS A 169 -14.60 10.63 -3.74
N VAL A 170 -14.47 9.33 -3.50
CA VAL A 170 -15.42 8.31 -4.00
C VAL A 170 -16.64 8.17 -3.09
N THR A 171 -16.46 8.30 -1.77
CA THR A 171 -17.53 8.08 -0.78
C THR A 171 -18.25 9.35 -0.36
N GLY A 172 -17.73 10.53 -0.72
CA GLY A 172 -18.26 11.83 -0.29
C GLY A 172 -18.10 12.11 1.20
N LYS A 173 -17.42 11.23 1.96
CA LYS A 173 -17.14 11.39 3.38
C LYS A 173 -15.70 11.85 3.56
N PRO A 174 -15.41 12.90 4.36
CA PRO A 174 -14.04 13.24 4.70
C PRO A 174 -13.37 12.05 5.39
N ALA A 175 -12.05 11.90 5.19
CA ALA A 175 -11.25 10.89 5.88
C ALA A 175 -11.57 10.95 7.37
N LYS A 176 -11.99 9.82 7.97
CA LYS A 176 -12.33 9.77 9.40
C LYS A 176 -11.08 10.17 10.17
N ALA A 177 -11.05 11.39 10.72
CA ALA A 177 -10.12 11.73 11.77
C ALA A 177 -10.29 10.67 12.86
N HIS A 178 -9.21 9.98 13.22
CA HIS A 178 -9.20 9.04 14.33
C HIS A 178 -9.80 9.72 15.57
N HIS A 179 -11.09 9.49 15.82
CA HIS A 179 -11.68 9.77 17.12
C HIS A 179 -11.14 8.67 18.03
N GLY A 180 -10.06 9.01 18.74
CA GLY A 180 -9.72 8.31 19.97
C GLY A 180 -10.96 8.32 20.85
N HIS A 181 -11.53 7.14 21.07
CA HIS A 181 -12.49 6.93 22.15
C HIS A 181 -11.73 7.13 23.45
N HIS A 182 -11.79 8.36 23.98
CA HIS A 182 -11.48 8.66 25.36
C HIS A 182 -12.80 8.62 26.14
N HIS A 183 -12.86 7.70 27.10
CA HIS A 183 -13.63 7.72 28.34
C HIS A 183 -15.05 8.32 28.38
N HIS A 184 -16.01 7.47 28.74
CA HIS A 184 -16.57 7.49 30.10
C HIS A 184 -16.79 6.07 30.61
#